data_AF-A0A6H9L8C1-F1
#
_entry.id   AF-A0A6H9L8C1-F1
#
_cell.length_a   1.000
_cell.length_b   1.000
_cell.length_c   1.000
_cell.angle_alpha   90.00
_cell.angle_beta   90.00
_cell.angle_gamma   90.00
#
_symmetry.space_group_name_H-M   'P 1'
#
loop_
_entity.id
_entity.type
_entity.pdbx_description
1 polymer ?
#
loop_
_entity_poly.entity_id
_entity_poly.type
_entity_poly.pdbx_seq_one_letter_code
_entity_poly.pdbx_strand_id
1 'polypeptide(L)'
;MNDLQNIKNRHDYFAPFWAAGLIILCGTGLATTWIDLGAFWRGHVLNMTGPAWNYILFRGLFTSKTENFWTRFFSPGRTFIIFIAVCFGIEGAQYFNLYESTFDPWDFLAYISILTPLFLLDLYLSMAGYPDNSARIT
;
A
#
# COMPACT_ATOMS: atom_id res chain seq x y z
N MET A 1 -1.95 7.61 30.58
CA MET A 1 -2.84 8.26 29.59
C MET A 1 -2.13 8.39 28.24
N ASN A 2 -1.33 7.40 27.82
CA ASN A 2 -0.04 7.74 27.18
C ASN A 2 0.24 7.11 25.79
N ASP A 3 -0.21 5.91 25.43
CA ASP A 3 0.28 5.28 24.18
C ASP A 3 -0.67 5.45 23.00
N LEU A 4 -1.98 5.25 23.21
CA LEU A 4 -3.01 5.45 22.18
C LEU A 4 -3.05 6.88 21.64
N GLN A 5 -2.91 7.87 22.53
CA GLN A 5 -2.86 9.28 22.13
C GLN A 5 -1.60 9.59 21.30
N ASN A 6 -0.45 8.99 21.65
CA ASN A 6 0.80 9.17 20.91
C ASN A 6 0.76 8.52 19.52
N ILE A 7 0.09 7.37 19.38
CA ILE A 7 -0.14 6.73 18.08
C ILE A 7 -1.02 7.62 17.20
N LYS A 8 -2.14 8.11 17.76
CA LYS A 8 -3.06 8.98 17.05
C LYS A 8 -2.40 10.29 16.59
N ASN A 9 -1.66 10.95 17.48
CA ASN A 9 -0.96 12.19 17.15
C ASN A 9 0.06 12.00 16.01
N ARG A 10 0.78 10.87 16.00
CA ARG A 10 1.71 10.55 14.89
C ARG A 10 0.98 10.25 13.59
N HIS A 11 -0.07 9.46 13.66
CA HIS A 11 -0.90 9.18 12.49
C HIS A 11 -1.40 10.49 11.86
N ASP A 12 -1.97 11.38 12.68
CA ASP A 12 -2.48 12.68 12.25
C ASP A 12 -1.36 13.56 11.67
N TYR A 13 -0.16 13.50 12.25
CA TYR A 13 1.02 14.21 11.74
C TYR A 13 1.46 13.71 10.36
N PHE A 14 1.42 12.40 10.11
CA PHE A 14 1.84 11.81 8.84
C PHE A 14 0.73 11.76 7.77
N ALA A 15 -0.53 11.92 8.15
CA ALA A 15 -1.67 11.83 7.25
C ALA A 15 -1.58 12.73 6.00
N PRO A 16 -1.10 13.99 6.07
CA PRO A 16 -0.91 14.83 4.89
C PRO A 16 0.12 14.28 3.90
N PHE A 17 1.19 13.65 4.40
CA PHE A 17 2.22 13.04 3.54
C PHE A 17 1.68 11.80 2.83
N TRP A 18 0.87 11.00 3.53
CA TRP A 18 0.15 9.87 2.93
C TRP A 18 -0.86 10.33 1.88
N ALA A 19 -1.58 11.43 2.12
CA ALA A 19 -2.49 12.02 1.14
C ALA A 19 -1.74 12.52 -0.11
N ALA A 20 -0.60 13.18 0.07
CA ALA A 20 0.24 13.61 -1.04
C ALA A 20 0.77 12.40 -1.85
N GLY A 21 1.27 11.37 -1.16
CA GLY A 21 1.71 10.12 -1.78
C GLY A 21 0.59 9.43 -2.56
N LEU A 22 -0.63 9.38 -2.01
CA LEU A 22 -1.81 8.85 -2.69
C LEU A 22 -2.08 9.58 -4.00
N ILE A 23 -2.07 10.92 -3.99
CA ILE A 23 -2.32 11.74 -5.18
C ILE A 23 -1.21 11.54 -6.22
N ILE A 24 0.06 11.53 -5.79
CA ILE A 24 1.20 11.34 -6.70
C ILE A 24 1.15 9.96 -7.34
N LEU A 25 0.93 8.90 -6.56
CA LEU A 25 0.90 7.52 -7.08
C LEU A 25 -0.33 7.29 -7.97
N CYS A 26 -1.51 7.76 -7.57
CA CYS A 26 -2.72 7.68 -8.39
C CYS A 26 -2.56 8.48 -9.69
N GLY A 27 -2.08 9.72 -9.61
CA GLY A 27 -1.83 10.56 -10.78
C GLY A 27 -0.80 9.95 -11.73
N THR A 28 0.29 9.40 -11.20
CA THR A 28 1.34 8.74 -11.99
C THR A 28 0.80 7.46 -12.66
N GLY A 29 0.04 6.64 -11.93
CA GLY A 29 -0.57 5.44 -12.46
C GLY A 29 -1.60 5.76 -13.55
N LEU A 30 -2.45 6.77 -13.36
CA LEU A 30 -3.40 7.18 -14.39
C LEU A 30 -2.70 7.83 -15.59
N ALA A 31 -1.62 8.57 -15.37
CA ALA A 31 -0.83 9.20 -16.44
C ALA A 31 -0.29 8.20 -17.46
N THR A 32 -0.11 6.92 -17.10
CA THR A 32 0.30 5.88 -18.06
C THR A 32 -0.72 5.63 -19.16
N THR A 33 -1.98 6.02 -18.96
CA THR A 33 -3.05 5.86 -19.95
C THR A 33 -3.06 6.97 -21.00
N TRP A 34 -2.57 8.17 -20.67
CA TRP A 34 -2.58 9.33 -21.58
C TRP A 34 -1.21 9.69 -22.13
N ILE A 35 -0.14 9.35 -21.41
CA ILE A 35 1.24 9.70 -21.77
C ILE A 35 1.98 8.41 -22.09
N ASP A 36 2.60 8.34 -23.26
CA ASP A 36 3.45 7.22 -23.66
C ASP A 36 4.92 7.61 -23.53
N LEU A 37 5.59 7.10 -22.48
CA LEU A 37 7.03 7.26 -22.26
C LEU A 37 7.80 5.96 -22.57
N GLY A 38 7.21 5.03 -23.32
CA GLY A 38 7.82 3.77 -23.74
C GLY A 38 7.22 2.53 -23.07
N ALA A 39 7.82 1.38 -23.38
CA ALA A 39 7.32 0.07 -22.97
C ALA A 39 7.25 -0.10 -21.44
N PHE A 40 8.29 0.31 -20.72
CA PHE A 40 8.32 0.25 -19.25
C PHE A 40 7.22 1.09 -18.61
N TRP A 41 6.96 2.29 -19.15
CA TRP A 41 5.97 3.22 -18.61
C TRP A 41 4.54 2.66 -18.72
N ARG A 42 4.19 2.08 -19.86
CA ARG A 42 2.87 1.48 -20.06
C ARG A 42 2.73 0.11 -19.40
N GLY A 43 3.81 -0.68 -19.40
CA GLY A 43 3.80 -2.05 -18.89
C GLY A 43 3.84 -2.11 -17.35
N HIS A 44 4.71 -1.34 -16.71
CA HIS A 44 5.02 -1.58 -15.29
C HIS A 44 4.62 -0.46 -14.35
N VAL A 45 4.57 0.81 -14.78
CA VAL A 45 4.35 1.93 -13.84
C VAL A 45 2.97 1.87 -13.18
N LEU A 46 1.94 1.44 -13.92
CA LEU A 46 0.62 1.20 -13.32
C LEU A 46 0.65 0.02 -12.35
N ASN A 47 1.42 -1.03 -12.66
CA ASN A 47 1.61 -2.19 -11.78
C ASN A 47 2.41 -1.82 -10.51
N MET A 48 3.36 -0.89 -10.58
CA MET A 48 4.08 -0.39 -9.40
C MET A 48 3.19 0.52 -8.53
N THR A 49 2.55 1.50 -9.15
CA THR A 49 1.79 2.52 -8.43
C THR A 49 0.44 1.99 -7.95
N GLY A 50 -0.24 1.18 -8.78
CA GLY A 50 -1.57 0.60 -8.57
C GLY A 50 -1.81 0.02 -7.17
N PRO A 51 -1.07 -1.02 -6.77
CA PRO A 51 -1.18 -1.61 -5.44
C PRO A 51 -0.77 -0.64 -4.33
N ALA A 52 0.21 0.24 -4.59
CA ALA A 52 0.73 1.17 -3.61
C ALA A 52 -0.30 2.27 -3.23
N TRP A 53 -0.97 2.89 -4.20
CA TRP A 53 -2.01 3.89 -3.90
C TRP A 53 -3.25 3.25 -3.28
N ASN A 54 -3.63 2.04 -3.74
CA ASN A 54 -4.68 1.26 -3.09
C ASN A 54 -4.33 0.88 -1.65
N TYR A 55 -3.07 0.53 -1.36
CA TYR A 55 -2.63 0.25 0.01
C TYR A 55 -2.88 1.44 0.94
N ILE A 56 -2.44 2.64 0.54
CA ILE A 56 -2.66 3.88 1.31
C ILE A 56 -4.16 4.11 1.55
N LEU A 57 -4.97 3.91 0.50
CA LEU A 57 -6.42 4.14 0.52
C LEU A 57 -7.13 3.18 1.49
N PHE A 58 -6.87 1.88 1.37
CA PHE A 58 -7.52 0.85 2.18
C PHE A 58 -7.07 0.90 3.64
N ARG A 59 -5.80 1.24 3.90
CA ARG A 59 -5.30 1.50 5.25
C ARG A 59 -5.90 2.76 5.88
N GLY A 60 -6.40 3.69 5.07
CA GLY A 60 -6.90 4.98 5.55
C GLY A 60 -5.78 5.87 6.11
N LEU A 61 -4.57 5.78 5.55
CA LEU A 61 -3.41 6.53 6.08
C LEU A 61 -3.54 8.04 5.86
N PHE A 62 -4.34 8.45 4.88
CA PHE A 62 -4.54 9.85 4.49
C PHE A 62 -5.54 10.61 5.39
N THR A 63 -6.23 9.92 6.32
CA THR A 63 -7.30 10.53 7.14
C THR A 63 -6.98 10.46 8.63
N SER A 64 -7.45 11.44 9.41
CA SER A 64 -7.31 11.49 10.87
C SER A 64 -8.31 10.61 11.62
N LYS A 65 -9.27 9.99 10.92
CA LYS A 65 -10.30 9.12 11.52
C LYS A 65 -9.93 7.64 11.38
N THR A 66 -9.05 7.17 12.25
CA THR A 66 -8.48 5.81 12.17
C THR A 66 -9.14 4.76 13.06
N GLU A 67 -10.08 5.13 13.91
CA GLU A 67 -10.71 4.18 14.85
C GLU A 67 -12.08 3.71 14.38
N ASN A 68 -12.12 2.89 13.33
CA ASN A 68 -13.35 2.25 12.88
C ASN A 68 -13.11 0.77 12.53
N PHE A 69 -14.19 0.05 12.24
CA PHE A 69 -14.11 -1.38 11.91
C PHE A 69 -13.23 -1.64 10.67
N TRP A 70 -13.28 -0.76 9.68
CA TRP A 70 -12.55 -0.89 8.41
C TRP A 70 -11.03 -0.84 8.63
N THR A 71 -10.53 0.20 9.30
CA THR A 71 -9.10 0.39 9.56
C THR A 71 -8.51 -0.66 10.53
N ARG A 72 -9.35 -1.26 11.39
CA ARG A 72 -8.97 -2.41 12.23
C ARG A 72 -8.85 -3.69 11.44
N PHE A 73 -9.70 -3.89 10.43
CA PHE A 73 -9.60 -5.03 9.53
C PHE A 73 -8.34 -4.92 8.66
N PHE A 74 -8.16 -3.78 8.00
CA PHE A 74 -7.02 -3.45 7.16
C PHE A 74 -5.83 -3.02 8.01
N SER A 75 -5.26 -3.95 8.80
CA SER A 75 -3.97 -3.74 9.45
C SER A 75 -2.82 -3.79 8.43
N PRO A 76 -1.64 -3.19 8.72
CA PRO A 76 -0.55 -3.10 7.75
C PRO A 76 -0.21 -4.44 7.08
N GLY A 77 -0.07 -5.51 7.87
CA GLY A 77 0.26 -6.85 7.37
C GLY A 77 -0.87 -7.52 6.60
N ARG A 78 -2.13 -7.39 7.05
CA ARG A 78 -3.28 -7.96 6.31
C ARG A 78 -3.45 -7.28 4.96
N THR A 79 -3.37 -5.95 4.94
CA THR A 79 -3.50 -5.18 3.70
C THR A 79 -2.40 -5.54 2.72
N PHE A 80 -1.15 -5.66 3.18
CA PHE A 80 -0.03 -6.07 2.33
C PHE A 80 -0.26 -7.46 1.71
N ILE A 81 -0.63 -8.45 2.52
CA ILE A 81 -0.91 -9.82 2.04
C ILE A 81 -2.06 -9.85 1.05
N ILE A 82 -3.15 -9.12 1.31
CA ILE A 82 -4.30 -9.04 0.39
C ILE A 82 -3.85 -8.48 -0.97
N PHE A 83 -3.12 -7.37 -0.99
CA PHE A 83 -2.68 -6.77 -2.25
C PHE A 83 -1.68 -7.64 -3.00
N ILE A 84 -0.73 -8.28 -2.31
CA ILE A 84 0.16 -9.25 -2.94
C ILE A 84 -0.64 -10.41 -3.54
N ALA A 85 -1.59 -10.97 -2.80
CA ALA A 85 -2.43 -12.07 -3.29
C ALA A 85 -3.29 -11.66 -4.49
N VAL A 86 -3.83 -10.45 -4.50
CA VAL A 86 -4.60 -9.91 -5.64
C VAL A 86 -3.69 -9.72 -6.85
N CYS A 87 -2.54 -9.07 -6.71
CA CYS A 87 -1.56 -8.89 -7.78
C CYS A 87 -1.14 -10.23 -8.39
N PHE A 88 -0.78 -11.19 -7.53
CA PHE A 88 -0.39 -12.52 -7.99
C PHE A 88 -1.57 -13.29 -8.61
N GLY A 89 -2.79 -13.09 -8.10
CA GLY A 89 -4.00 -13.68 -8.67
C GLY A 89 -4.31 -13.14 -10.06
N ILE A 90 -4.10 -11.85 -10.30
CA ILE A 90 -4.28 -11.22 -11.61
C ILE A 90 -3.26 -11.80 -12.61
N GLU A 91 -1.97 -11.86 -12.26
CA GLU A 91 -0.93 -12.49 -13.11
C GLU A 91 -1.18 -13.97 -13.33
N GLY A 92 -1.58 -14.70 -12.29
CA GLY A 92 -1.95 -16.11 -12.41
C GLY A 92 -3.11 -16.30 -13.39
N ALA A 93 -4.12 -15.44 -13.33
CA ALA A 93 -5.23 -15.47 -14.28
C ALA A 93 -4.78 -15.18 -15.72
N GLN A 94 -3.80 -14.30 -15.93
CA GLN A 94 -3.19 -14.07 -17.25
C GLN A 94 -2.38 -15.26 -17.73
N TYR A 95 -1.59 -15.89 -16.85
CA TYR A 95 -0.84 -17.10 -17.16
C TYR A 95 -1.76 -18.23 -17.64
N PHE A 96 -2.95 -18.37 -17.05
CA PHE A 96 -3.98 -19.32 -17.47
C PHE A 96 -4.88 -18.81 -18.61
N ASN A 97 -4.61 -17.63 -19.18
CA ASN A 97 -5.40 -17.00 -20.24
C ASN A 97 -6.90 -16.88 -19.90
N LEU A 98 -7.24 -16.56 -18.65
CA LEU A 98 -8.63 -16.39 -18.21
C LEU A 98 -9.30 -15.13 -18.80
N TYR A 99 -8.50 -14.18 -19.32
CA TYR A 99 -8.94 -12.99 -20.05
C TYR A 99 -7.82 -12.51 -21.00
N GLU A 100 -8.16 -11.63 -21.95
CA GLU A 100 -7.19 -11.09 -22.91
C GLU A 100 -6.23 -10.10 -22.22
N SER A 101 -5.05 -10.60 -21.86
CA SER A 101 -3.91 -9.81 -21.39
C SER A 101 -2.61 -10.59 -21.59
N THR A 102 -1.47 -9.91 -21.55
CA THR A 102 -0.15 -10.53 -21.72
C THR A 102 0.48 -10.76 -20.35
N PHE A 103 0.77 -12.02 -20.03
CA PHE A 103 1.52 -12.38 -18.83
C PHE A 103 2.97 -11.88 -18.91
N ASP A 104 3.42 -11.14 -17.90
CA ASP A 104 4.80 -10.71 -17.74
C ASP A 104 5.33 -11.04 -16.33
N PRO A 105 6.29 -11.97 -16.18
CA PRO A 105 6.90 -12.27 -14.88
C PRO A 105 7.53 -11.06 -14.18
N TRP A 106 7.93 -10.02 -14.92
CA TRP A 106 8.50 -8.81 -14.32
C TRP A 106 7.46 -7.96 -13.59
N ASP A 107 6.16 -8.16 -13.85
CA ASP A 107 5.10 -7.48 -13.12
C ASP A 107 5.08 -7.86 -11.65
N PHE A 108 5.50 -9.07 -11.28
CA PHE A 108 5.70 -9.45 -9.87
C PHE A 108 6.68 -8.52 -9.15
N LEU A 109 7.81 -8.20 -9.79
CA LEU A 109 8.78 -7.26 -9.23
C LEU A 109 8.25 -5.83 -9.24
N ALA A 110 7.51 -5.45 -10.28
CA ALA A 110 6.86 -4.16 -10.37
C ALA A 110 5.89 -3.95 -9.18
N TYR A 111 5.00 -4.90 -8.91
CA TYR A 111 4.04 -4.82 -7.79
C TYR A 111 4.73 -4.59 -6.44
N ILE A 112 5.81 -5.33 -6.15
CA ILE A 112 6.46 -5.27 -4.84
C ILE A 112 7.43 -4.09 -4.69
N SER A 113 7.90 -3.51 -5.80
CA SER A 113 8.95 -2.47 -5.82
C SER A 113 8.58 -1.21 -5.04
N ILE A 114 7.32 -0.79 -5.07
CA ILE A 114 6.80 0.35 -4.29
C ILE A 114 5.99 -0.14 -3.09
N LEU A 115 5.19 -1.20 -3.26
CA LEU A 115 4.31 -1.70 -2.21
C LEU A 115 5.09 -2.14 -0.96
N THR A 116 6.23 -2.83 -1.12
CA THR A 116 7.00 -3.35 0.01
C THR A 116 7.66 -2.23 0.82
N PRO A 117 8.40 -1.28 0.22
CA PRO A 117 8.91 -0.13 0.98
C PRO A 117 7.80 0.65 1.69
N LEU A 118 6.64 0.80 1.06
CA LEU A 118 5.52 1.53 1.62
C LEU A 118 4.89 0.79 2.81
N PHE A 119 4.74 -0.53 2.72
CA PHE A 119 4.34 -1.39 3.82
C PHE A 119 5.32 -1.31 5.00
N LEU A 120 6.63 -1.39 4.73
CA LEU A 120 7.65 -1.30 5.77
C LEU A 120 7.62 0.07 6.48
N LEU A 121 7.37 1.14 5.73
CA LEU A 121 7.21 2.47 6.29
C LEU A 121 5.97 2.57 7.19
N ASP A 122 4.80 2.11 6.72
CA ASP A 122 3.58 2.07 7.54
C ASP A 122 3.78 1.22 8.80
N LEU A 123 4.41 0.05 8.66
CA LEU A 123 4.70 -0.85 9.77
C LEU A 123 5.61 -0.17 10.80
N TYR A 124 6.70 0.46 10.36
CA TYR A 124 7.63 1.17 11.24
C TYR A 124 6.94 2.31 11.99
N LEU A 125 6.17 3.14 11.29
CA LEU A 125 5.45 4.27 11.90
C LEU A 125 4.35 3.80 12.87
N SER A 126 3.71 2.67 12.57
CA SER A 126 2.71 2.04 13.44
C SER A 126 3.34 1.39 14.68
N MET A 127 4.50 0.74 14.54
CA MET A 127 5.21 0.05 15.63
C MET A 127 5.99 0.99 16.53
N ALA A 128 6.60 2.05 15.99
CA ALA A 128 7.22 3.10 16.80
C ALA A 128 6.22 3.73 17.80
N GLY A 129 4.92 3.54 17.53
CA GLY A 129 3.75 3.73 18.39
C GLY A 129 3.79 3.08 19.78
N TYR A 130 4.34 1.87 19.85
CA TYR A 130 4.32 1.01 21.03
C TYR A 130 5.67 1.11 21.76
N PRO A 131 5.73 1.65 22.99
CA PRO A 131 6.83 1.28 23.87
C PRO A 131 6.73 -0.23 24.13
N ASP A 132 7.88 -0.90 24.07
CA ASP A 132 8.05 -2.32 24.31
C ASP A 132 7.32 -2.77 25.59
N ASN A 133 6.28 -3.60 25.43
CA ASN A 133 5.51 -4.19 26.53
C ASN A 133 6.08 -5.56 26.97
N SER A 134 7.29 -5.92 26.56
CA SER A 134 8.00 -7.11 27.07
C SER A 134 8.19 -7.10 28.60
N ALA A 135 7.98 -5.96 29.26
CA ALA A 135 8.03 -5.80 30.72
C ALA A 135 6.68 -5.95 31.45
N ARG A 136 5.57 -6.34 30.79
CA ARG A 136 4.24 -6.53 31.44
C ARG A 136 3.71 -7.96 31.39
N ILE A 137 4.60 -8.93 31.30
CA ILE A 137 4.30 -10.34 31.55
C ILE A 137 5.35 -10.90 32.52
N THR A 138 5.35 -10.38 33.74
CA THR A 138 5.90 -11.01 34.96
C THR A 138 5.14 -10.50 36.15
#